data_AF-A0A0P7ZIV4-F1
#
_entry.id   AF-A0A0P7ZIV4-F1
#
_cell.length_a   1.000
_cell.length_b   1.000
_cell.length_c   1.000
_cell.angle_alpha   90.00
_cell.angle_beta   90.00
_cell.angle_gamma   90.00
#
_symmetry.space_group_name_H-M   'P 1'
#
loop_
_entity.id
_entity.type
_entity.pdbx_description
1 polymer ?
#
loop_
_entity_poly.entity_id
_entity_poly.type
_entity_poly.pdbx_seq_one_letter_code
_entity_poly.pdbx_strand_id
1 'polypeptide(L)'
;MDEEKAGFLASLRMPMLRMAYDWIGEKKTIVNAVDLLEEAGVKRRNILFYTLYNFYDPIQSHGDSAEMFLEKLKDIQKLGCVSYPMRFEPLNSLKKNQYISPMWTTEQLEAVSKARRVIGYGGAFPPYEGLIKKFEAAKDFNEAFRLRLCNN
;
A
#
# COMPACT_ATOMS: atom_id res chain seq x y z
N MET A 1 7.28 -16.41 5.77
CA MET A 1 8.69 -16.02 5.96
C MET A 1 9.19 -16.76 7.19
N ASP A 2 10.42 -17.26 7.17
CA ASP A 2 11.15 -17.81 8.32
C ASP A 2 12.59 -17.25 8.31
N GLU A 3 13.36 -17.54 9.36
CA GLU A 3 14.74 -17.04 9.53
C GLU A 3 15.67 -17.45 8.38
N GLU A 4 15.58 -18.70 7.92
CA GLU A 4 16.40 -19.22 6.82
C GLU A 4 16.14 -18.43 5.53
N LYS A 5 14.87 -18.23 5.16
CA LYS A 5 14.48 -17.45 3.98
C LYS A 5 14.88 -15.99 4.12
N ALA A 6 14.72 -15.40 5.30
CA ALA A 6 15.13 -14.01 5.55
C ALA A 6 16.64 -13.83 5.39
N GLY A 7 17.44 -14.74 5.96
CA GLY A 7 18.89 -14.76 5.82
C GLY A 7 19.34 -14.93 4.37
N PHE A 8 18.72 -15.85 3.63
CA PHE A 8 19.01 -16.02 2.21
C PHE A 8 18.70 -14.76 1.40
N LEU A 9 17.53 -14.15 1.59
CA LEU A 9 17.15 -12.90 0.91
C LEU A 9 18.07 -11.74 1.24
N ALA A 10 18.49 -11.60 2.51
CA ALA A 10 19.46 -10.59 2.93
C ALA A 10 20.83 -10.79 2.25
N SER A 11 21.27 -12.05 2.09
CA SER A 11 22.56 -12.38 1.47
C SER A 11 22.66 -11.94 0.00
N LEU A 12 21.52 -11.84 -0.70
CA LEU A 12 21.47 -11.40 -2.10
C LEU A 12 21.77 -9.91 -2.27
N ARG A 13 21.75 -9.12 -1.19
CA ARG A 13 22.03 -7.67 -1.17
C ARG A 13 21.24 -6.88 -2.21
N MET A 14 19.99 -7.30 -2.45
CA MET A 14 19.11 -6.61 -3.37
C MET A 14 18.87 -5.17 -2.90
N PRO A 15 18.85 -4.18 -3.81
CA PRO A 15 18.61 -2.79 -3.44
C PRO A 15 17.21 -2.57 -2.85
N MET A 16 16.25 -3.42 -3.24
CA MET A 16 14.87 -3.36 -2.76
C MET A 16 14.23 -4.74 -2.84
N LEU A 17 13.62 -5.17 -1.73
CA LEU A 17 12.73 -6.33 -1.67
C LEU A 17 11.31 -5.88 -1.98
N ARG A 18 10.62 -6.62 -2.86
CA ARG A 18 9.24 -6.33 -3.23
C ARG A 18 8.34 -7.47 -2.77
N MET A 19 7.29 -7.12 -2.05
CA MET A 19 6.33 -8.04 -1.44
C MET A 19 4.90 -7.60 -1.74
N ALA A 20 3.93 -8.47 -1.49
CA ALA A 20 2.51 -8.13 -1.59
C ALA A 20 1.91 -7.95 -0.18
N TYR A 21 0.97 -7.02 -0.06
CA TYR A 21 0.05 -6.91 1.08
C TYR A 21 -1.30 -6.53 0.50
N ASP A 22 -2.04 -7.54 0.05
CA ASP A 22 -3.25 -7.36 -0.74
C ASP A 22 -4.49 -7.39 0.14
N TRP A 23 -4.44 -8.06 1.29
CA TRP A 23 -5.56 -8.19 2.22
C TRP A 23 -5.19 -7.83 3.66
N ILE A 24 -6.04 -7.07 4.35
CA ILE A 24 -5.83 -6.64 5.74
C ILE A 24 -5.63 -7.81 6.72
N GLY A 25 -6.20 -8.99 6.44
CA GLY A 25 -6.02 -10.18 7.26
C GLY A 25 -4.59 -10.73 7.27
N GLU A 26 -3.74 -10.29 6.33
CA GLU A 26 -2.33 -10.68 6.24
C GLU A 26 -1.43 -9.85 7.16
N LYS A 27 -1.97 -8.88 7.92
CA LYS A 27 -1.23 -7.96 8.78
C LYS A 27 -0.17 -8.66 9.64
N LYS A 28 -0.57 -9.71 10.37
CA LYS A 28 0.35 -10.45 11.24
C LYS A 28 1.49 -11.09 10.44
N THR A 29 1.20 -11.60 9.25
CA THR A 29 2.18 -12.22 8.36
C THR A 29 3.20 -11.22 7.86
N ILE A 30 2.75 -10.02 7.45
CA ILE A 30 3.67 -8.98 6.95
C ILE A 30 4.54 -8.40 8.07
N VAL A 31 3.99 -8.20 9.27
CA VAL A 31 4.74 -7.72 10.44
C VAL A 31 5.89 -8.69 10.73
N ASN A 32 5.56 -9.98 10.88
CA ASN A 32 6.55 -11.02 11.13
C ASN A 32 7.60 -11.11 10.02
N ALA A 33 7.20 -10.96 8.75
CA ALA A 33 8.15 -10.99 7.64
C ALA A 33 9.10 -9.77 7.65
N VAL A 34 8.61 -8.58 7.98
CA VAL A 34 9.42 -7.36 8.08
C VAL A 34 10.40 -7.45 9.23
N ASP A 35 9.96 -7.93 10.40
CA ASP A 35 10.81 -8.06 11.58
C ASP A 35 11.95 -9.07 11.32
N LEU A 36 11.65 -10.25 10.77
CA LEU A 36 12.67 -11.25 10.40
C LEU A 36 13.67 -10.73 9.36
N LEU A 37 13.20 -9.94 8.38
CA LEU A 37 14.08 -9.34 7.37
C LEU A 37 14.98 -8.26 7.98
N GLU A 38 14.46 -7.45 8.90
CA GLU A 38 15.25 -6.46 9.63
C GLU A 38 16.31 -7.12 10.50
N GLU A 39 15.96 -8.16 11.25
CA GLU A 39 16.89 -8.96 12.05
C GLU A 39 18.00 -9.58 11.19
N ALA A 40 17.68 -9.99 9.96
CA ALA A 40 18.65 -10.46 8.97
C ALA A 40 19.48 -9.34 8.31
N GLY A 41 19.25 -8.06 8.66
CA GLY A 41 20.03 -6.91 8.20
C GLY A 41 19.42 -6.13 7.02
N VAL A 42 18.18 -6.42 6.62
CA VAL A 42 17.48 -5.65 5.59
C VAL A 42 16.86 -4.39 6.20
N LYS A 43 17.24 -3.23 5.70
CA LYS A 43 16.63 -1.96 6.13
C LYS A 43 15.14 -1.92 5.74
N ARG A 44 14.24 -1.64 6.69
CA ARG A 44 12.78 -1.57 6.43
C ARG A 44 12.39 -0.67 5.26
N ARG A 45 13.07 0.47 5.10
CA ARG A 45 12.90 1.39 3.94
C ARG A 45 13.24 0.79 2.57
N ASN A 46 13.94 -0.35 2.53
CA ASN A 46 14.25 -1.10 1.32
C ASN A 46 13.25 -2.25 1.09
N ILE A 47 12.21 -2.37 1.91
CA ILE A 47 11.09 -3.29 1.72
C ILE A 47 9.92 -2.47 1.14
N LEU A 48 9.48 -2.86 -0.04
CA LEU A 48 8.36 -2.26 -0.76
C LEU A 48 7.21 -3.26 -0.84
N PHE A 49 6.03 -2.84 -0.40
CA PHE A 49 4.80 -3.59 -0.55
C PHE A 49 4.00 -3.06 -1.73
N TYR A 50 3.69 -3.92 -2.69
CA TYR A 50 2.58 -3.67 -3.59
C TYR A 50 1.29 -3.75 -2.79
N THR A 51 0.52 -2.68 -2.82
CA THR A 51 -0.77 -2.58 -2.15
C THR A 51 -1.84 -2.57 -3.23
N LEU A 52 -2.37 -3.76 -3.56
CA LEU A 52 -3.47 -3.87 -4.51
C LEU A 52 -4.72 -3.19 -3.96
N TYR A 53 -5.39 -2.42 -4.80
CA TYR A 53 -6.67 -1.78 -4.48
C TYR A 53 -7.61 -1.81 -5.68
N ASN A 54 -8.89 -1.43 -5.48
CA ASN A 54 -9.90 -1.40 -6.54
C ASN A 54 -10.26 -2.79 -7.10
N PHE A 55 -10.19 -3.86 -6.33
CA PHE A 55 -10.63 -5.20 -6.77
C PHE A 55 -11.93 -5.63 -6.08
N TYR A 56 -12.66 -6.55 -6.72
CA TYR A 56 -13.83 -7.19 -6.16
C TYR A 56 -14.07 -8.54 -6.83
N ASP A 57 -14.18 -9.59 -6.02
CA ASP A 57 -14.63 -10.93 -6.39
C ASP A 57 -16.14 -11.05 -6.02
N PRO A 58 -17.04 -11.13 -7.01
CA PRO A 58 -18.47 -11.25 -6.76
C PRO A 58 -18.87 -12.63 -6.21
N ILE A 59 -18.07 -13.68 -6.43
CA ILE A 59 -18.37 -15.04 -5.96
C ILE A 59 -18.16 -15.11 -4.45
N GLN A 60 -17.05 -14.56 -3.98
CA GLN A 60 -16.69 -14.56 -2.56
C GLN A 60 -17.23 -13.34 -1.80
N SER A 61 -17.87 -12.39 -2.51
CA SER A 61 -18.21 -11.07 -1.97
C SER A 61 -17.02 -10.40 -1.28
N HIS A 62 -15.84 -10.57 -1.88
CA HIS A 62 -14.56 -10.21 -1.29
C HIS A 62 -13.91 -9.13 -2.15
N GLY A 63 -13.53 -8.02 -1.55
CA GLY A 63 -12.93 -6.92 -2.29
C GLY A 63 -12.17 -5.99 -1.37
N ASP A 64 -11.57 -4.98 -1.98
CA ASP A 64 -10.88 -3.93 -1.27
C ASP A 64 -11.72 -2.65 -1.33
N SER A 65 -11.89 -1.97 -0.20
CA SER A 65 -12.50 -0.65 -0.12
C SER A 65 -11.44 0.44 0.08
N ALA A 66 -11.83 1.70 -0.14
CA ALA A 66 -10.96 2.84 0.11
C ALA A 66 -10.40 2.88 1.55
N GLU A 67 -11.22 2.50 2.54
CA GLU A 67 -10.78 2.47 3.94
C GLU A 67 -9.82 1.32 4.22
N MET A 68 -10.05 0.16 3.63
CA MET A 68 -9.13 -0.99 3.77
C MET A 68 -7.78 -0.71 3.13
N PHE A 69 -7.77 -0.03 1.98
CA PHE A 69 -6.54 0.46 1.37
C PHE A 69 -5.81 1.46 2.26
N LEU A 70 -6.52 2.42 2.88
CA LEU A 70 -5.92 3.35 3.84
C LEU A 70 -5.34 2.59 5.06
N GLU A 71 -6.03 1.58 5.57
CA GLU A 71 -5.54 0.75 6.68
C GLU A 71 -4.25 0.02 6.31
N LYS A 72 -4.21 -0.64 5.14
CA LYS A 72 -2.98 -1.29 4.64
C LYS A 72 -1.83 -0.30 4.50
N LEU A 73 -2.12 0.90 3.98
CA LEU A 73 -1.13 1.97 3.86
C LEU A 73 -0.60 2.40 5.24
N LYS A 74 -1.47 2.62 6.22
CA LYS A 74 -1.08 2.96 7.61
C LYS A 74 -0.21 1.86 8.23
N ASP A 75 -0.57 0.60 8.05
CA ASP A 75 0.22 -0.54 8.53
C ASP A 75 1.64 -0.56 7.95
N ILE A 76 1.77 -0.44 6.62
CA ILE A 76 3.07 -0.41 5.94
C ILE A 76 3.92 0.79 6.41
N GLN A 77 3.29 1.95 6.55
CA GLN A 77 3.94 3.19 6.97
C GLN A 77 4.43 3.10 8.44
N LYS A 78 3.64 2.49 9.34
CA LYS A 78 4.04 2.19 10.73
C LYS A 78 5.23 1.24 10.81
N LEU A 79 5.29 0.27 9.89
CA LEU A 79 6.42 -0.64 9.76
C LEU A 79 7.67 0.05 9.18
N GLY A 80 7.62 1.32 8.78
CA GLY A 80 8.78 1.99 8.17
C GLY A 80 9.14 1.43 6.79
N CYS A 81 8.18 0.82 6.10
CA CYS A 81 8.31 0.25 4.77
C CYS A 81 7.70 1.17 3.71
N VAL A 82 7.93 0.88 2.43
CA VAL A 82 7.39 1.66 1.30
C VAL A 82 6.10 1.03 0.80
N SER A 83 5.02 1.81 0.65
CA SER A 83 3.80 1.33 -0.02
C SER A 83 3.78 1.77 -1.48
N TYR A 84 3.68 0.82 -2.40
CA TYR A 84 3.43 1.07 -3.82
C TYR A 84 1.96 0.73 -4.13
N PRO A 85 1.08 1.74 -4.27
CA PRO A 85 -0.31 1.49 -4.61
C PRO A 85 -0.43 0.92 -6.02
N MET A 86 -1.12 -0.21 -6.17
CA MET A 86 -1.34 -0.88 -7.46
C MET A 86 -2.84 -0.98 -7.73
N ARG A 87 -3.32 -0.25 -8.74
CA ARG A 87 -4.75 -0.28 -9.10
C ARG A 87 -5.03 -1.59 -9.84
N PHE A 88 -5.98 -2.36 -9.36
CA PHE A 88 -6.47 -3.52 -10.08
C PHE A 88 -7.17 -3.11 -11.37
N GLU A 89 -6.90 -3.88 -12.42
CA GLU A 89 -7.58 -3.84 -13.70
C GLU A 89 -7.85 -5.30 -14.14
N PRO A 90 -9.08 -5.63 -14.59
CA PRO A 90 -9.39 -6.94 -15.13
C PRO A 90 -8.53 -7.28 -16.35
N LEU A 91 -8.16 -8.55 -16.49
CA LEU A 91 -7.33 -9.03 -17.61
C LEU A 91 -7.99 -8.83 -18.98
N ASN A 92 -9.32 -8.73 -19.02
CA ASN A 92 -10.10 -8.47 -20.23
C ASN A 92 -10.39 -6.98 -20.44
N SER A 93 -9.77 -6.08 -19.66
CA SER A 93 -9.97 -4.65 -19.85
C SER A 93 -9.27 -4.16 -21.11
N LEU A 94 -10.04 -3.54 -22.00
CA LEU A 94 -9.55 -3.01 -23.27
C LEU A 94 -9.03 -1.57 -23.14
N LYS A 95 -9.31 -0.90 -22.01
CA LYS A 95 -8.88 0.48 -21.76
C LYS A 95 -8.35 0.60 -20.33
N LYS A 96 -7.14 1.13 -20.21
CA LYS A 96 -6.50 1.39 -18.91
C LYS A 96 -7.39 2.28 -18.04
N ASN A 97 -7.49 1.95 -16.75
CA ASN A 97 -8.20 2.70 -15.72
C ASN A 97 -9.73 2.74 -15.91
N GLN A 98 -10.29 1.87 -16.74
CA GLN A 98 -11.74 1.83 -16.99
C GLN A 98 -12.49 1.11 -15.86
N TYR A 99 -11.90 0.08 -15.27
CA TYR A 99 -12.57 -0.66 -14.20
C TYR A 99 -12.65 0.12 -12.89
N ILE A 100 -13.85 0.15 -12.32
CA ILE A 100 -14.16 0.69 -11.00
C ILE A 100 -14.85 -0.43 -10.23
N SER A 101 -14.22 -0.89 -9.15
CA SER A 101 -14.81 -1.89 -8.26
C SER A 101 -16.08 -1.34 -7.61
N PRO A 102 -17.10 -2.17 -7.33
CA PRO A 102 -18.31 -1.74 -6.61
C PRO A 102 -18.05 -1.09 -5.24
N MET A 103 -16.86 -1.28 -4.67
CA MET A 103 -16.45 -0.73 -3.36
C MET A 103 -15.68 0.59 -3.47
N TRP A 104 -15.55 1.15 -4.67
CA TRP A 104 -14.77 2.35 -4.97
C TRP A 104 -15.57 3.34 -5.81
N THR A 105 -15.26 4.63 -5.68
CA THR A 105 -15.73 5.66 -6.61
C THR A 105 -14.60 6.14 -7.53
N THR A 106 -14.97 6.71 -8.67
CA THR A 106 -14.01 7.35 -9.59
C THR A 106 -13.13 8.38 -8.88
N GLU A 107 -13.74 9.18 -8.00
CA GLU A 107 -13.08 10.27 -7.27
C GLU A 107 -12.02 9.72 -6.32
N GLN A 108 -12.29 8.61 -5.65
CA GLN A 108 -11.32 7.95 -4.77
C GLN A 108 -10.13 7.40 -5.55
N LEU A 109 -10.39 6.74 -6.68
CA LEU A 109 -9.34 6.21 -7.55
C LEU A 109 -8.44 7.33 -8.11
N GLU A 110 -9.05 8.44 -8.52
CA GLU A 110 -8.35 9.66 -8.92
C GLU A 110 -7.58 10.29 -7.77
N ALA A 111 -8.10 10.26 -6.54
CA ALA A 111 -7.41 10.77 -5.36
C ALA A 111 -6.11 9.99 -5.09
N VAL A 112 -6.11 8.65 -5.18
CA VAL A 112 -4.88 7.85 -5.08
C VAL A 112 -3.87 8.22 -6.17
N SER A 113 -4.34 8.35 -7.42
CA SER A 113 -3.51 8.73 -8.57
C SER A 113 -2.85 10.11 -8.40
N LYS A 114 -3.60 11.10 -7.91
CA LYS A 114 -3.08 12.43 -7.63
C LYS A 114 -2.13 12.42 -6.43
N ALA A 115 -2.49 11.74 -5.35
CA ALA A 115 -1.66 11.69 -4.14
C ALA A 115 -0.29 11.07 -4.41
N ARG A 116 -0.21 9.93 -5.12
CA ARG A 116 1.10 9.32 -5.46
C ARG A 116 2.01 10.25 -6.26
N ARG A 117 1.43 11.17 -7.04
CA ARG A 117 2.15 12.13 -7.87
C ARG A 117 2.59 13.37 -7.08
N VAL A 118 1.73 13.85 -6.18
CA VAL A 118 1.93 15.14 -5.49
C VAL A 118 2.69 14.99 -4.18
N ILE A 119 2.29 14.00 -3.37
CA ILE A 119 2.87 13.77 -2.04
C ILE A 119 3.70 12.48 -1.96
N GLY A 120 3.62 11.61 -2.97
CA GLY A 120 4.45 10.42 -3.10
C GLY A 120 5.81 10.69 -3.75
N TYR A 121 6.60 9.63 -3.89
CA TYR A 121 7.90 9.63 -4.58
C TYR A 121 8.02 8.37 -5.45
N GLY A 122 8.40 8.53 -6.73
CA GLY A 122 8.51 7.40 -7.66
C GLY A 122 7.19 6.65 -7.88
N GLY A 123 6.04 7.28 -7.62
CA GLY A 123 4.72 6.65 -7.66
C GLY A 123 4.35 5.82 -6.42
N ALA A 124 5.19 5.85 -5.38
CA ALA A 124 4.99 5.18 -4.10
C ALA A 124 4.77 6.19 -2.96
N PHE A 125 4.40 5.68 -1.79
CA PHE A 125 4.39 6.38 -0.51
C PHE A 125 5.52 5.82 0.36
N PRO A 126 6.67 6.52 0.43
CA PRO A 126 7.72 6.17 1.38
C PRO A 126 7.29 6.48 2.83
N PRO A 127 7.99 5.90 3.82
CA PRO A 127 7.73 6.11 5.25
C PRO A 127 8.28 7.46 5.74
N TYR A 128 7.98 8.55 5.02
CA TYR A 128 8.33 9.90 5.44
C TYR A 128 7.44 10.32 6.61
N GLU A 129 8.05 10.94 7.61
CA GLU A 129 7.37 11.35 8.84
C GLU A 129 6.11 12.20 8.56
N GLY A 130 6.18 13.14 7.61
CA GLY A 130 5.04 13.95 7.22
C GLY A 130 3.88 13.14 6.59
N LEU A 131 4.19 12.13 5.78
CA LEU A 131 3.18 11.22 5.21
C LEU A 131 2.55 10.34 6.27
N ILE A 132 3.37 9.77 7.16
CA ILE A 132 2.91 8.95 8.29
C ILE A 132 1.91 9.77 9.13
N LYS A 133 2.30 10.97 9.56
CA LYS A 133 1.44 11.86 10.35
C LYS A 133 0.15 12.22 9.62
N LYS A 134 0.22 12.53 8.32
CA LYS A 134 -0.95 12.85 7.50
C LYS A 134 -1.95 11.70 7.45
N PHE A 135 -1.49 10.49 7.18
CA PHE A 135 -2.38 9.34 7.08
C PHE A 135 -2.93 8.96 8.46
N GLU A 136 -2.10 8.90 9.50
CA GLU A 136 -2.53 8.57 10.86
C GLU A 136 -3.58 9.54 11.40
N ALA A 137 -3.42 10.85 11.18
CA ALA A 137 -4.34 11.86 11.67
C ALA A 137 -5.70 11.88 10.94
N ALA A 138 -5.78 11.31 9.74
CA ALA A 138 -7.00 11.29 8.96
C ALA A 138 -8.02 10.28 9.51
N LYS A 139 -9.28 10.73 9.60
CA LYS A 139 -10.41 9.94 10.07
C LYS A 139 -10.87 8.90 9.06
N ASP A 140 -10.74 9.23 7.77
CA ASP A 140 -11.18 8.40 6.65
C ASP A 140 -10.27 8.58 5.44
N PHE A 141 -10.51 7.78 4.40
CA PHE A 141 -9.78 7.84 3.13
C PHE A 141 -9.86 9.23 2.47
N ASN A 142 -11.03 9.87 2.46
CA ASN A 142 -11.24 11.12 1.75
C ASN A 142 -10.43 12.27 2.39
N GLU A 143 -10.34 12.31 3.71
CA GLU A 143 -9.46 13.22 4.44
C GLU A 143 -7.98 12.90 4.19
N ALA A 144 -7.60 11.62 4.29
CA ALA A 144 -6.23 11.15 4.08
C ALA A 144 -5.68 11.56 2.71
N PHE A 145 -6.49 11.43 1.65
CA PHE A 145 -6.09 11.68 0.26
C PHE A 145 -6.43 13.09 -0.24
N ARG A 146 -6.96 13.96 0.62
CA ARG A 146 -7.17 15.37 0.27
C ARG A 146 -5.82 16.10 0.11
N LEU A 147 -5.67 16.81 -1.00
CA LEU A 147 -4.43 17.54 -1.35
C LEU A 147 -4.51 19.05 -1.13
N ARG A 148 -5.70 19.62 -0.94
CA ARG A 148 -5.90 21.04 -0.62
C ARG A 148 -6.58 21.16 0.73
N LEU A 149 -6.13 22.10 1.56
CA LEU A 149 -6.85 22.49 2.76
C LEU A 149 -8.12 23.23 2.33
N CYS A 150 -9.24 22.97 3.02
CA CYS A 150 -10.37 23.90 2.97
C CYS A 150 -9.91 25.15 3.70
N ASN A 151 -9.77 26.27 2.99
CA ASN A 151 -9.76 27.55 3.66
C ASN A 151 -11.19 27.75 4.17
N ASN A 152 -11.38 27.62 5.48
CA ASN A 152 -12.60 28.09 6.16
C ASN A 152 -12.49 29.60 6.38
#